data_AF-A0A519R2S0-F1
#
_entry.id   AF-A0A519R2S0-F1
#
_cell.length_a   1.000
_cell.length_b   1.000
_cell.length_c   1.000
_cell.angle_alpha   90.00
_cell.angle_beta   90.00
_cell.angle_gamma   90.00
#
_symmetry.space_group_name_H-M   'P 1'
#
loop_
_entity.id
_entity.type
_entity.pdbx_description
1 polymer ?
#
loop_
_entity_poly.entity_id
_entity_poly.type
_entity_poly.pdbx_seq_one_letter_code
_entity_poly.pdbx_strand_id
1 'polypeptide(L)'
;MEKRGDEPKPKRIDFEDKSISTSFTKDNKTNRKEITVIKRLIDLNFLLNIVIAQGHREALEIDFEAHPFNNVIESIKAADEDNFESYLCVLPASVLHELYKRYSTRMLEKNVRSFLQFKGVNSGIKETIRKSPEKFIAYNNGLTITATGKEVIERNGKVYIKSLRDFQIVNGGQTTASIYFSGKEGLDISKVRVMAKINVAKNSTEEELDDLISNISTYSNAQNKVSKVDLRSRSSQLLKIKSLSESVVSPTGRKWFFERSKGEFNTKLRIAGSSGKCRIEKEYPK
;
A
#
# COMPACT_ATOMS: atom_id res chain seq x y z
N MET A 1 26.07 2.64 -39.67
CA MET A 1 25.40 1.58 -40.45
C MET A 1 24.43 0.88 -39.53
N GLU A 2 23.17 1.30 -39.51
CA GLU A 2 22.09 0.56 -38.83
C GLU A 2 21.81 -0.73 -39.62
N LYS A 3 21.77 -1.86 -38.93
CA LYS A 3 21.45 -3.16 -39.53
C LYS A 3 19.98 -3.15 -39.93
N ARG A 4 19.70 -3.26 -41.23
CA ARG A 4 18.37 -3.52 -41.78
C ARG A 4 17.89 -4.88 -41.26
N GLY A 5 16.86 -4.89 -40.41
CA GLY A 5 16.25 -6.12 -39.89
C GLY A 5 15.55 -5.99 -38.53
N ASP A 6 15.84 -4.94 -37.76
CA ASP A 6 15.10 -4.71 -36.51
C ASP A 6 13.73 -4.08 -36.79
N GLU A 7 12.68 -4.62 -36.15
CA GLU A 7 11.36 -4.00 -36.12
C GLU A 7 11.49 -2.53 -35.71
N PRO A 8 10.72 -1.61 -36.33
CA PRO A 8 10.78 -0.19 -35.98
C PRO A 8 10.39 -0.02 -34.51
N LYS A 9 11.37 0.18 -33.64
CA LYS A 9 11.15 0.48 -32.22
C LYS A 9 10.84 1.98 -32.09
N PRO A 10 9.78 2.35 -31.35
CA PRO A 10 9.51 3.74 -31.04
C PRO A 10 10.74 4.38 -30.41
N LYS A 11 11.16 5.53 -30.94
CA LYS A 11 12.28 6.27 -30.38
C LYS A 11 11.84 6.85 -29.03
N ARG A 12 12.32 6.29 -27.92
CA ARG A 12 12.04 6.79 -26.58
C ARG A 12 12.75 8.14 -26.43
N ILE A 13 11.99 9.23 -26.36
CA ILE A 13 12.51 10.57 -26.09
C ILE A 13 12.20 10.87 -24.63
N ASP A 14 13.23 10.77 -23.79
CA ASP A 14 13.14 11.16 -22.39
C ASP A 14 13.51 12.64 -22.26
N PHE A 15 12.77 13.35 -21.41
CA PHE A 15 13.05 14.75 -21.09
C PHE A 15 13.58 14.82 -19.67
N GLU A 16 14.67 15.56 -19.46
CA GLU A 16 15.14 15.85 -18.12
C GLU A 16 14.11 16.66 -17.33
N ASP A 17 13.92 16.28 -16.08
CA ASP A 17 13.13 17.04 -15.12
C ASP A 17 13.74 18.42 -14.93
N LYS A 18 12.90 19.47 -14.96
CA LYS A 18 13.33 20.84 -14.65
C LYS A 18 12.71 21.32 -13.35
N SER A 19 13.49 22.00 -12.53
CA SER A 19 13.00 22.67 -11.32
C SER A 19 13.02 24.18 -11.50
N ILE A 20 11.86 24.82 -11.37
CA ILE A 20 11.74 26.29 -11.36
C ILE A 20 11.54 26.72 -9.91
N SER A 21 12.46 27.53 -9.38
CA SER A 21 12.28 28.13 -8.06
C SER A 21 11.74 29.54 -8.18
N THR A 22 10.60 29.81 -7.54
CA THR A 22 10.03 31.15 -7.42
C THR A 22 9.99 31.57 -5.96
N SER A 23 10.08 32.86 -5.69
CA SER A 23 9.97 33.41 -4.34
C SER A 23 8.89 34.47 -4.30
N PHE A 24 8.06 34.45 -3.27
CA PHE A 24 7.07 35.49 -3.02
C PHE A 24 7.15 35.93 -1.56
N THR A 25 6.92 37.22 -1.31
CA THR A 25 6.88 37.77 0.04
C THR A 25 5.43 37.85 0.50
N LYS A 26 5.14 37.27 1.66
CA LYS A 26 3.85 37.37 2.35
C LYS A 26 4.12 37.58 3.84
N ASP A 27 3.45 38.53 4.46
CA ASP A 27 3.58 38.84 5.90
C ASP A 27 5.04 39.07 6.34
N ASN A 28 5.80 39.86 5.58
CA ASN A 28 7.24 40.11 5.77
C ASN A 28 8.13 38.84 5.81
N LYS A 29 7.62 37.71 5.32
CA LYS A 29 8.39 36.47 5.14
C LYS A 29 8.52 36.16 3.66
N THR A 30 9.76 36.03 3.18
CA THR A 30 10.04 35.51 1.85
C THR A 30 9.85 34.00 1.87
N ASN A 31 8.88 33.52 1.11
CA ASN A 31 8.61 32.10 0.91
C ASN A 31 9.17 31.69 -0.44
N ARG A 32 10.04 30.67 -0.46
CA ARG A 32 10.52 30.06 -1.69
C ARG A 32 9.68 28.83 -2.00
N LYS A 33 9.24 28.71 -3.25
CA LYS A 33 8.49 27.56 -3.75
C LYS A 33 9.22 26.97 -4.95
N GLU A 34 9.44 25.67 -4.89
CA GLU A 34 10.00 24.91 -5.98
C GLU A 34 8.87 24.24 -6.77
N ILE A 35 8.91 24.40 -8.09
CA ILE A 35 7.96 23.84 -9.05
C ILE A 35 8.73 22.86 -9.92
N THR A 36 8.41 21.57 -9.81
CA THR A 36 8.94 20.54 -10.71
C THR A 36 8.13 20.56 -12.00
N VAL A 37 8.81 20.70 -13.13
CA VAL A 37 8.27 20.62 -14.48
C VAL A 37 8.69 19.29 -15.08
N ILE A 38 7.71 18.41 -15.28
CA ILE A 38 7.88 17.11 -15.94
C ILE A 38 7.32 17.24 -17.34
N LYS A 39 8.11 16.87 -18.34
CA LYS A 39 7.68 16.85 -19.74
C LYS A 39 7.38 15.43 -20.15
N ARG A 40 6.30 15.25 -20.91
CA ARG A 40 5.89 13.96 -21.45
C ARG A 40 5.80 14.07 -22.97
N LEU A 41 6.40 13.12 -23.69
CA LEU A 41 6.19 13.01 -25.12
C LEU A 41 4.79 12.48 -25.38
N ILE A 42 4.06 13.15 -26.27
CA ILE A 42 2.78 12.72 -26.81
C ILE A 42 3.05 12.36 -28.27
N ASP A 43 3.11 11.07 -28.59
CA ASP A 43 3.36 10.56 -29.94
C ASP A 43 2.10 9.95 -30.57
N LEU A 44 2.20 9.51 -31.83
CA LEU A 44 1.07 8.91 -32.55
C LEU A 44 0.61 7.60 -31.90
N ASN A 45 1.54 6.82 -31.31
CA ASN A 45 1.19 5.59 -30.59
C ASN A 45 0.38 5.92 -29.34
N PHE A 46 0.75 6.95 -28.59
CA PHE A 46 0.00 7.44 -27.46
C PHE A 46 -1.43 7.86 -27.85
N LEU A 47 -1.57 8.64 -28.93
CA LEU A 47 -2.89 9.06 -29.42
C LEU A 47 -3.72 7.86 -29.90
N LEU A 48 -3.11 6.93 -30.63
CA LEU A 48 -3.75 5.69 -31.06
C LEU A 48 -4.21 4.85 -29.86
N ASN A 49 -3.37 4.71 -28.82
CA ASN A 49 -3.73 4.00 -27.60
C ASN A 49 -4.92 4.65 -26.88
N ILE A 50 -5.01 5.98 -26.86
CA ILE A 50 -6.18 6.69 -26.31
C ILE A 50 -7.44 6.38 -27.12
N VAL A 51 -7.35 6.39 -28.45
CA VAL A 51 -8.48 6.12 -29.33
C VAL A 51 -8.94 4.66 -29.20
N ILE A 52 -7.99 3.71 -29.15
CA ILE A 52 -8.25 2.28 -28.91
C ILE A 52 -8.88 2.07 -27.54
N ALA A 53 -8.45 2.82 -26.52
CA ALA A 53 -9.02 2.71 -25.19
C ALA A 53 -10.50 3.12 -25.13
N GLN A 54 -11.07 3.78 -26.16
CA GLN A 54 -12.51 4.10 -26.25
C GLN A 54 -13.09 4.77 -24.99
N GLY A 55 -12.31 5.63 -24.33
CA GLY A 55 -12.71 6.31 -23.09
C GLY A 55 -12.30 5.59 -21.79
N HIS A 56 -11.74 4.39 -21.88
CA HIS A 56 -11.00 3.77 -20.78
C HIS A 56 -9.67 4.51 -20.56
N ARG A 57 -9.19 4.48 -19.32
CA ARG A 57 -7.95 5.20 -18.97
C ARG A 57 -6.75 4.58 -19.68
N GLU A 58 -5.74 5.40 -19.92
CA GLU A 58 -4.42 4.91 -20.30
C GLU A 58 -3.80 4.10 -19.15
N ALA A 59 -3.42 2.85 -19.44
CA ALA A 59 -2.71 1.98 -18.50
C ALA A 59 -1.43 2.65 -18.00
N LEU A 60 -1.25 2.68 -16.68
CA LEU A 60 -0.05 3.27 -16.09
C LEU A 60 1.11 2.29 -16.15
N GLU A 61 2.08 2.56 -16.99
CA GLU A 61 3.31 1.77 -17.10
C GLU A 61 4.44 2.38 -16.27
N ILE A 62 5.07 1.54 -15.44
CA ILE A 62 6.19 1.90 -14.58
C ILE A 62 7.38 1.03 -14.96
N ASP A 63 8.46 1.69 -15.39
CA ASP A 63 9.76 1.08 -15.63
C ASP A 63 10.69 1.50 -14.48
N PHE A 64 10.98 0.58 -13.57
CA PHE A 64 11.82 0.85 -12.40
C PHE A 64 13.30 1.01 -12.80
N GLU A 65 13.76 0.35 -13.88
CA GLU A 65 15.17 0.38 -14.28
C GLU A 65 15.51 1.74 -14.91
N ALA A 66 14.54 2.35 -15.59
CA ALA A 66 14.68 3.67 -16.21
C ALA A 66 14.74 4.83 -15.20
N HIS A 67 15.26 5.96 -15.68
CA HIS A 67 15.21 7.24 -14.96
C HIS A 67 13.74 7.64 -14.68
N PRO A 68 13.42 8.13 -13.47
CA PRO A 68 14.31 8.51 -12.36
C PRO A 68 14.59 7.41 -11.33
N PHE A 69 13.95 6.24 -11.49
CA PHE A 69 13.91 5.24 -10.44
C PHE A 69 15.27 4.57 -10.31
N ASN A 70 15.92 4.28 -11.46
CA ASN A 70 17.25 3.67 -11.55
C ASN A 70 17.38 2.47 -10.60
N ASN A 71 16.33 1.63 -10.55
CA ASN A 71 16.16 0.57 -9.58
C ASN A 71 15.62 -0.70 -10.25
N VAL A 72 15.87 -1.85 -9.65
CA VAL A 72 15.17 -3.08 -10.01
C VAL A 72 14.71 -3.73 -8.72
N ILE A 73 13.42 -4.07 -8.65
CA ILE A 73 12.81 -4.45 -7.38
C ILE A 73 13.02 -5.94 -7.15
N GLU A 74 13.99 -6.29 -6.30
CA GLU A 74 14.19 -7.68 -5.87
C GLU A 74 12.88 -8.20 -5.27
N SER A 75 12.42 -9.33 -5.80
CA SER A 75 11.10 -9.87 -5.52
C SER A 75 11.16 -11.39 -5.40
N ILE A 76 10.33 -11.92 -4.52
CA ILE A 76 10.12 -13.36 -4.38
C ILE A 76 8.76 -13.66 -5.02
N LYS A 77 8.74 -14.60 -5.97
CA LYS A 77 7.49 -15.13 -6.51
C LYS A 77 6.83 -15.99 -5.42
N ALA A 78 5.69 -15.54 -4.93
CA ALA A 78 4.97 -16.14 -3.81
C ALA A 78 3.81 -17.04 -4.26
N ALA A 79 3.20 -16.77 -5.41
CA ALA A 79 2.16 -17.59 -6.01
C ALA A 79 2.23 -17.53 -7.53
N ASP A 80 1.86 -18.64 -8.17
CA ASP A 80 1.88 -18.84 -9.61
C ASP A 80 0.62 -19.55 -10.08
N GLU A 81 -0.52 -18.89 -9.96
CA GLU A 81 -1.82 -19.46 -10.32
C GLU A 81 -2.12 -19.24 -11.81
N ASP A 82 -3.17 -19.88 -12.30
CA ASP A 82 -3.59 -19.79 -13.71
C ASP A 82 -3.92 -18.35 -14.13
N ASN A 83 -4.66 -17.64 -13.27
CA ASN A 83 -5.19 -16.31 -13.58
C ASN A 83 -4.36 -15.16 -12.99
N PHE A 84 -3.38 -15.44 -12.12
CA PHE A 84 -2.53 -14.40 -11.56
C PHE A 84 -1.24 -14.95 -10.97
N GLU A 85 -0.26 -14.07 -10.81
CA GLU A 85 0.95 -14.29 -10.03
C GLU A 85 1.01 -13.31 -8.89
N SER A 86 1.61 -13.73 -7.77
CA SER A 86 1.86 -12.84 -6.64
C SER A 86 3.34 -12.77 -6.32
N TYR A 87 3.82 -11.57 -6.07
CA TYR A 87 5.20 -11.27 -5.69
C TYR A 87 5.25 -10.56 -4.36
N LEU A 88 6.24 -10.89 -3.55
CA LEU A 88 6.57 -10.19 -2.31
C LEU A 88 7.90 -9.47 -2.49
N CYS A 89 7.95 -8.20 -2.15
CA CYS A 89 9.16 -7.39 -2.27
C CYS A 89 9.24 -6.32 -1.17
N VAL A 90 10.39 -5.65 -1.11
CA VAL A 90 10.61 -4.51 -0.24
C VAL A 90 10.93 -3.29 -1.11
N LEU A 91 10.03 -2.32 -1.10
CA LEU A 91 10.19 -1.08 -1.85
C LEU A 91 10.99 -0.04 -1.02
N PRO A 92 12.04 0.57 -1.60
CA PRO A 92 12.65 1.75 -1.04
C PRO A 92 11.67 2.91 -1.04
N ALA A 93 11.70 3.74 0.01
CA ALA A 93 10.87 4.94 0.05
C ALA A 93 11.19 5.95 -1.06
N SER A 94 12.42 5.97 -1.60
CA SER A 94 12.78 6.81 -2.75
C SER A 94 11.96 6.46 -3.99
N VAL A 95 11.73 5.18 -4.26
CA VAL A 95 10.89 4.72 -5.37
C VAL A 95 9.45 5.20 -5.18
N LEU A 96 8.89 5.02 -3.98
CA LEU A 96 7.53 5.48 -3.65
C LEU A 96 7.38 7.01 -3.72
N HIS A 97 8.42 7.73 -3.30
CA HIS A 97 8.48 9.19 -3.39
C HIS A 97 8.40 9.65 -4.84
N GLU A 98 9.25 9.10 -5.73
CA GLU A 98 9.24 9.45 -7.15
C GLU A 98 7.95 9.01 -7.85
N LEU A 99 7.40 7.84 -7.52
CA LEU A 99 6.11 7.38 -8.03
C LEU A 99 5.02 8.41 -7.73
N TYR A 100 4.91 8.84 -6.46
CA TYR A 100 3.88 9.79 -6.06
C TYR A 100 4.10 11.17 -6.66
N LYS A 101 5.36 11.61 -6.75
CA LYS A 101 5.73 12.89 -7.38
C LYS A 101 5.26 12.98 -8.84
N ARG A 102 5.33 11.88 -9.59
CA ARG A 102 4.98 11.85 -11.03
C ARG A 102 3.51 11.55 -11.29
N TYR A 103 2.96 10.55 -10.60
CA TYR A 103 1.64 10.02 -10.93
C TYR A 103 0.58 10.37 -9.89
N SER A 104 0.99 10.82 -8.70
CA SER A 104 0.09 11.30 -7.64
C SER A 104 -1.08 10.32 -7.41
N THR A 105 -2.31 10.82 -7.42
CA THR A 105 -3.54 10.05 -7.21
C THR A 105 -3.88 9.08 -8.35
N ARG A 106 -3.26 9.19 -9.54
CA ARG A 106 -3.54 8.29 -10.68
C ARG A 106 -3.25 6.82 -10.38
N MET A 107 -2.25 6.58 -9.53
CA MET A 107 -1.92 5.23 -9.05
C MET A 107 -2.93 4.65 -8.06
N LEU A 108 -3.90 5.45 -7.59
CA LEU A 108 -4.86 5.09 -6.53
C LEU A 108 -6.30 4.96 -7.06
N GLU A 109 -6.52 5.21 -8.34
CA GLU A 109 -7.85 5.36 -8.94
C GLU A 109 -8.69 4.08 -8.88
N LYS A 110 -8.09 2.89 -9.06
CA LYS A 110 -8.82 1.61 -8.95
C LYS A 110 -9.29 1.27 -7.52
N ASN A 111 -8.92 2.06 -6.51
CA ASN A 111 -9.50 1.97 -5.18
C ASN A 111 -10.32 3.22 -4.85
N VAL A 112 -11.61 3.18 -5.21
CA VAL A 112 -12.61 4.23 -4.98
C VAL A 112 -12.66 4.70 -3.51
N ARG A 113 -12.49 3.78 -2.56
CA ARG A 113 -12.45 4.12 -1.12
C ARG A 113 -11.17 4.85 -0.73
N SER A 114 -10.02 4.36 -1.19
CA SER A 114 -8.73 5.02 -0.96
C SER A 114 -8.70 6.41 -1.58
N PHE A 115 -9.30 6.59 -2.75
CA PHE A 115 -9.40 7.88 -3.42
C PHE A 115 -10.29 8.87 -2.64
N LEU A 116 -11.51 8.47 -2.26
CA LEU A 116 -12.47 9.35 -1.57
C LEU A 116 -12.15 9.61 -0.09
N GLN A 117 -11.51 8.66 0.61
CA GLN A 117 -11.15 8.79 2.03
C GLN A 117 -9.72 9.31 2.24
N PHE A 118 -9.02 9.69 1.16
CA PHE A 118 -7.67 10.19 1.24
C PHE A 118 -7.61 11.55 1.95
N LYS A 119 -7.37 11.55 3.26
CA LYS A 119 -7.19 12.76 4.08
C LYS A 119 -5.75 13.29 4.13
N GLY A 120 -4.89 12.86 3.21
CA GLY A 120 -3.47 13.25 3.20
C GLY A 120 -2.62 12.44 4.17
N VAL A 121 -1.64 13.11 4.78
CA VAL A 121 -0.56 12.50 5.57
C VAL A 121 -1.06 11.92 6.90
N ASN A 122 -0.70 10.66 7.18
CA ASN A 122 -0.98 10.05 8.48
C ASN A 122 0.13 10.44 9.49
N SER A 123 -0.27 11.04 10.61
CA SER A 123 0.68 11.53 11.62
C SER A 123 1.52 10.43 12.25
N GLY A 124 0.98 9.22 12.44
CA GLY A 124 1.73 8.08 12.98
C GLY A 124 2.77 7.55 12.00
N ILE A 125 2.45 7.53 10.71
CA ILE A 125 3.39 7.16 9.64
C ILE A 125 4.53 8.17 9.58
N LYS A 126 4.20 9.47 9.52
CA LYS A 126 5.16 10.57 9.52
C LYS A 126 6.08 10.54 10.75
N GLU A 127 5.52 10.26 11.92
CA GLU A 127 6.29 10.16 13.15
C GLU A 127 7.27 9.00 13.11
N THR A 128 6.87 7.86 12.54
CA THR A 128 7.78 6.72 12.34
C THR A 128 8.94 7.09 11.42
N ILE A 129 8.67 7.78 10.29
CA ILE A 129 9.71 8.29 9.38
C ILE A 129 10.68 9.20 10.13
N ARG A 130 10.17 10.11 10.97
CA ARG A 130 11.00 11.06 11.72
C ARG A 130 11.85 10.41 12.81
N LYS A 131 11.27 9.50 13.59
CA LYS A 131 11.90 8.99 14.82
C LYS A 131 12.60 7.65 14.68
N SER A 132 12.11 6.78 13.80
CA SER A 132 12.61 5.40 13.65
C SER A 132 12.41 4.89 12.22
N PRO A 133 13.00 5.56 11.20
CA PRO A 133 12.81 5.22 9.80
C PRO A 133 13.21 3.78 9.46
N GLU A 134 14.23 3.23 10.14
CA GLU A 134 14.69 1.85 9.99
C GLU A 134 13.66 0.81 10.46
N LYS A 135 12.76 1.18 11.39
CA LYS A 135 11.69 0.32 11.89
C LYS A 135 10.40 0.45 11.09
N PHE A 136 10.39 1.29 10.05
CA PHE A 136 9.18 1.58 9.29
C PHE A 136 8.52 0.32 8.74
N ILE A 137 9.32 -0.59 8.19
CA ILE A 137 8.86 -1.88 7.64
C ILE A 137 8.16 -2.76 8.68
N ALA A 138 8.51 -2.62 9.96
CA ALA A 138 7.94 -3.41 11.05
C ALA A 138 6.71 -2.72 11.69
N TYR A 139 6.65 -1.39 11.69
CA TYR A 139 5.62 -0.63 12.40
C TYR A 139 4.41 -0.26 11.52
N ASN A 140 4.60 -0.19 10.20
CA ASN A 140 3.58 0.25 9.28
C ASN A 140 3.14 -0.88 8.37
N ASN A 141 1.87 -0.84 7.96
CA ASN A 141 1.35 -1.76 6.97
C ASN A 141 2.07 -1.55 5.63
N GLY A 142 2.24 -2.65 4.91
CA GLY A 142 2.79 -2.66 3.57
C GLY A 142 1.84 -2.08 2.52
N LEU A 143 2.20 -2.32 1.26
CA LEU A 143 1.43 -1.96 0.08
C LEU A 143 0.86 -3.20 -0.58
N THR A 144 -0.34 -3.07 -1.14
CA THR A 144 -0.84 -4.04 -2.13
C THR A 144 -0.94 -3.33 -3.46
N ILE A 145 -0.27 -3.90 -4.46
CA ILE A 145 -0.17 -3.39 -5.82
C ILE A 145 -0.82 -4.41 -6.76
N THR A 146 -1.53 -3.93 -7.77
CA THR A 146 -2.06 -4.73 -8.88
C THR A 146 -1.46 -4.24 -10.20
N ALA A 147 -1.28 -5.16 -11.14
CA ALA A 147 -0.78 -4.88 -12.48
C ALA A 147 -1.32 -5.92 -13.48
N THR A 148 -1.31 -5.58 -14.78
CA THR A 148 -1.78 -6.43 -15.89
C THR A 148 -0.65 -6.94 -16.77
N GLY A 149 0.59 -6.66 -16.38
CA GLY A 149 1.79 -7.10 -17.08
C GLY A 149 3.03 -6.74 -16.27
N LYS A 150 4.12 -7.45 -16.53
CA LYS A 150 5.41 -7.22 -15.88
C LYS A 150 6.54 -7.61 -16.82
N GLU A 151 7.69 -6.99 -16.61
CA GLU A 151 8.97 -7.54 -17.06
C GLU A 151 9.80 -7.93 -15.83
N VAL A 152 10.35 -9.14 -15.86
CA VAL A 152 11.21 -9.65 -14.79
C VAL A 152 12.61 -9.95 -15.35
N ILE A 153 13.62 -9.72 -14.52
CA ILE A 153 15.01 -10.06 -14.80
C ILE A 153 15.45 -11.05 -13.73
N GLU A 154 16.11 -12.13 -14.15
CA GLU A 154 16.78 -13.05 -13.23
C GLU A 154 18.28 -12.76 -13.20
N ARG A 155 18.84 -12.56 -12.00
CA ARG A 155 20.28 -12.37 -11.79
C ARG A 155 20.70 -13.17 -10.56
N ASN A 156 21.71 -14.03 -10.70
CA ASN A 156 22.25 -14.84 -9.60
C ASN A 156 21.17 -15.64 -8.82
N GLY A 157 20.19 -16.22 -9.52
CA GLY A 157 19.09 -16.98 -8.92
C GLY A 157 18.04 -16.14 -8.18
N LYS A 158 18.08 -14.81 -8.31
CA LYS A 158 17.10 -13.89 -7.75
C LYS A 158 16.25 -13.26 -8.85
N VAL A 159 14.98 -13.05 -8.55
CA VAL A 159 14.02 -12.40 -9.44
C VAL A 159 13.95 -10.91 -9.12
N TYR A 160 13.98 -10.08 -10.15
CA TYR A 160 13.83 -8.63 -10.07
C TYR A 160 12.70 -8.18 -10.97
N ILE A 161 11.74 -7.43 -10.43
CA ILE A 161 10.71 -6.76 -11.24
C ILE A 161 11.35 -5.51 -11.83
N LYS A 162 11.42 -5.47 -13.16
CA LYS A 162 11.95 -4.36 -13.95
C LYS A 162 10.84 -3.36 -14.28
N SER A 163 9.69 -3.84 -14.74
CA SER A 163 8.56 -2.99 -15.07
C SER A 163 7.22 -3.62 -14.71
N LEU A 164 6.19 -2.78 -14.59
CA LEU A 164 4.80 -3.16 -14.35
C LEU A 164 3.87 -2.36 -15.27
N ARG A 165 2.91 -3.04 -15.90
CA ARG A 165 1.87 -2.44 -16.73
C ARG A 165 0.55 -2.33 -15.96
N ASP A 166 -0.18 -1.24 -16.16
CA ASP A 166 -1.37 -0.87 -15.40
C ASP A 166 -1.17 -0.91 -13.87
N PHE A 167 -0.04 -0.34 -13.43
CA PHE A 167 0.34 -0.27 -12.02
C PHE A 167 -0.71 0.47 -11.19
N GLN A 168 -1.21 -0.16 -10.13
CA GLN A 168 -2.15 0.46 -9.18
C GLN A 168 -1.85 0.05 -7.74
N ILE A 169 -1.87 1.01 -6.82
CA ILE A 169 -1.80 0.78 -5.39
C ILE A 169 -3.24 0.70 -4.85
N VAL A 170 -3.69 -0.52 -4.57
CA VAL A 170 -5.02 -0.78 -4.01
C VAL A 170 -5.02 -0.80 -2.48
N ASN A 171 -3.85 -0.81 -1.83
CA ASN A 171 -3.73 -0.59 -0.39
C ASN A 171 -2.46 0.18 -0.05
N GLY A 172 -2.58 1.15 0.87
CA GLY A 172 -1.49 1.96 1.40
C GLY A 172 -1.23 3.28 0.66
N GLY A 173 -2.23 3.85 0.00
CA GLY A 173 -2.15 5.20 -0.58
C GLY A 173 -1.75 6.28 0.44
N GLN A 174 -2.22 6.19 1.69
CA GLN A 174 -1.76 7.07 2.78
C GLN A 174 -0.28 6.88 3.12
N THR A 175 0.24 5.65 3.06
CA THR A 175 1.65 5.35 3.30
C THR A 175 2.51 6.01 2.22
N THR A 176 2.19 5.78 0.95
CA THR A 176 2.90 6.35 -0.20
C THR A 176 2.89 7.88 -0.15
N ALA A 177 1.75 8.49 0.11
CA ALA A 177 1.67 9.95 0.21
C ALA A 177 2.41 10.51 1.43
N SER A 178 2.31 9.85 2.59
CA SER A 178 3.02 10.27 3.80
C SER A 178 4.53 10.25 3.58
N ILE A 179 5.05 9.26 2.85
CA ILE A 179 6.46 9.20 2.45
C ILE A 179 6.81 10.38 1.53
N TYR A 180 6.00 10.64 0.50
CA TYR A 180 6.25 11.75 -0.42
C TYR A 180 6.29 13.11 0.29
N PHE A 181 5.24 13.44 1.04
CA PHE A 181 5.16 14.73 1.73
C PHE A 181 6.21 14.86 2.83
N SER A 182 6.57 13.77 3.52
CA SER A 182 7.67 13.78 4.50
C SER A 182 9.01 14.11 3.84
N GLY A 183 9.32 13.47 2.71
CA GLY A 183 10.53 13.79 1.93
C GLY A 183 10.52 15.22 1.39
N LYS A 184 9.36 15.71 0.94
CA LYS A 184 9.20 17.10 0.48
C LYS A 184 9.41 18.13 1.59
N GLU A 185 9.10 17.78 2.83
CA GLU A 185 9.39 18.58 4.02
C GLU A 185 10.85 18.47 4.50
N GLY A 186 11.69 17.70 3.82
CA GLY A 186 13.11 17.54 4.14
C GLY A 186 13.42 16.44 5.17
N LEU A 187 12.46 15.57 5.51
CA LEU A 187 12.76 14.39 6.32
C LEU A 187 13.57 13.37 5.50
N ASP A 188 14.59 12.79 6.13
CA ASP A 188 15.36 11.70 5.52
C ASP A 188 14.51 10.43 5.42
N ILE A 189 14.23 10.02 4.18
CA ILE A 189 13.48 8.79 3.86
C ILE A 189 14.39 7.66 3.38
N SER A 190 15.72 7.85 3.32
CA SER A 190 16.67 6.89 2.75
C SER A 190 16.66 5.52 3.43
N LYS A 191 16.40 5.49 4.74
CA LYS A 191 16.30 4.27 5.57
C LYS A 191 14.91 3.65 5.61
N VAL A 192 13.90 4.32 5.04
CA VAL A 192 12.53 3.81 5.03
C VAL A 192 12.39 2.72 3.98
N ARG A 193 11.80 1.60 4.39
CA ARG A 193 11.53 0.42 3.57
C ARG A 193 10.07 0.00 3.78
N VAL A 194 9.40 -0.37 2.71
CA VAL A 194 7.97 -0.73 2.74
C VAL A 194 7.79 -2.10 2.11
N MET A 195 7.22 -3.04 2.86
CA MET A 195 6.84 -4.33 2.30
C MET A 195 5.74 -4.14 1.27
N ALA A 196 5.82 -4.79 0.12
CA ALA A 196 4.80 -4.73 -0.91
C ALA A 196 4.46 -6.12 -1.44
N LYS A 197 3.17 -6.33 -1.67
CA LYS A 197 2.61 -7.49 -2.37
C LYS A 197 2.11 -7.02 -3.74
N ILE A 198 2.65 -7.59 -4.80
CA ILE A 198 2.32 -7.23 -6.18
C ILE A 198 1.59 -8.40 -6.81
N ASN A 199 0.34 -8.19 -7.20
CA ASN A 199 -0.46 -9.19 -7.90
C ASN A 199 -0.51 -8.82 -9.38
N VAL A 200 -0.06 -9.72 -10.24
CA VAL A 200 0.02 -9.53 -11.68
C VAL A 200 -0.95 -10.50 -12.33
N ALA A 201 -2.00 -9.99 -12.97
CA ALA A 201 -2.97 -10.83 -13.64
C ALA A 201 -2.39 -11.52 -14.88
N LYS A 202 -2.92 -12.70 -15.21
CA LYS A 202 -2.54 -13.55 -16.35
C LYS A 202 -3.78 -13.97 -17.11
N ASN A 203 -3.70 -14.00 -18.45
CA ASN A 203 -4.67 -14.67 -19.32
C ASN A 203 -6.14 -14.40 -18.97
N SER A 204 -6.43 -13.25 -18.34
CA SER A 204 -7.75 -12.92 -17.83
C SER A 204 -8.46 -12.06 -18.85
N THR A 205 -9.76 -12.26 -18.99
CA THR A 205 -10.62 -11.25 -19.62
C THR A 205 -10.58 -9.94 -18.81
N GLU A 206 -10.95 -8.83 -19.45
CA GLU A 206 -10.94 -7.52 -18.79
C GLU A 206 -11.89 -7.48 -17.58
N GLU A 207 -13.02 -8.19 -17.65
CA GLU A 207 -13.98 -8.33 -16.54
C GLU A 207 -13.39 -9.11 -15.36
N GLU A 208 -12.76 -10.27 -15.59
CA GLU A 208 -12.15 -11.09 -14.52
C GLU A 208 -11.01 -10.34 -13.82
N LEU A 209 -10.25 -9.54 -14.59
CA LEU A 209 -9.21 -8.67 -14.06
C LEU A 209 -9.79 -7.61 -13.12
N ASP A 210 -10.84 -6.91 -13.56
CA ASP A 210 -11.46 -5.86 -12.76
C ASP A 210 -12.13 -6.42 -11.51
N ASP A 211 -12.75 -7.60 -11.59
CA ASP A 211 -13.28 -8.34 -10.45
C ASP A 211 -12.17 -8.77 -9.48
N LEU A 212 -11.05 -9.29 -9.99
CA LEU A 212 -9.89 -9.62 -9.16
C LEU A 212 -9.36 -8.38 -8.42
N ILE A 213 -9.18 -7.27 -9.13
CA ILE A 213 -8.68 -6.02 -8.54
C ILE A 213 -9.66 -5.48 -7.50
N SER A 214 -10.96 -5.48 -7.81
CA SER A 214 -12.04 -5.07 -6.93
C SER A 214 -12.08 -5.90 -5.65
N ASN A 215 -11.96 -7.23 -5.78
CA ASN A 215 -11.91 -8.16 -4.66
C ASN A 215 -10.64 -7.98 -3.82
N ILE A 216 -9.47 -7.86 -4.44
CA ILE A 216 -8.21 -7.58 -3.73
C ILE A 216 -8.34 -6.30 -2.91
N SER A 217 -8.89 -5.24 -3.50
CA SER A 217 -9.16 -3.98 -2.79
C SER A 217 -10.11 -4.20 -1.62
N THR A 218 -11.24 -4.87 -1.85
CA THR A 218 -12.26 -5.16 -0.83
C THR A 218 -11.69 -5.95 0.35
N TYR A 219 -11.00 -7.07 0.09
CA TYR A 219 -10.41 -7.91 1.12
C TYR A 219 -9.22 -7.26 1.83
N SER A 220 -8.40 -6.48 1.12
CA SER A 220 -7.32 -5.73 1.76
C SER A 220 -7.83 -4.64 2.69
N ASN A 221 -9.02 -4.09 2.43
CA ASN A 221 -9.67 -3.10 3.30
C ASN A 221 -10.51 -3.73 4.42
N ALA A 222 -10.95 -4.99 4.25
CA ALA A 222 -11.71 -5.75 5.24
C ALA A 222 -10.84 -6.25 6.42
N GLN A 223 -9.50 -6.25 6.28
CA GLN A 223 -8.59 -6.45 7.40
C GLN A 223 -8.71 -5.26 8.36
N ASN A 224 -9.59 -5.40 9.36
CA ASN A 224 -10.01 -4.37 10.28
C ASN A 224 -8.87 -3.59 10.95
N LYS A 225 -9.12 -2.32 11.22
CA LYS A 225 -8.33 -1.49 12.15
C LYS A 225 -8.46 -2.08 13.56
N VAL A 226 -7.41 -2.75 14.04
CA VAL A 226 -7.27 -3.10 15.46
C VAL A 226 -7.31 -1.80 16.26
N SER A 227 -8.21 -1.70 17.23
CA SER A 227 -8.34 -0.47 18.02
C SER A 227 -7.15 -0.32 18.97
N LYS A 228 -6.81 0.92 19.38
CA LYS A 228 -5.78 1.12 20.42
C LYS A 228 -6.13 0.41 21.73
N VAL A 229 -7.42 0.16 21.98
CA VAL A 229 -7.93 -0.59 23.13
C VAL A 229 -7.53 -2.07 23.00
N ASP A 230 -7.68 -2.66 21.81
CA ASP A 230 -7.27 -4.04 21.54
C ASP A 230 -5.73 -4.22 21.68
N LEU A 231 -4.94 -3.21 21.28
CA LEU A 231 -3.48 -3.21 21.47
C LEU A 231 -3.06 -3.03 22.93
N ARG A 232 -3.86 -2.32 23.74
CA ARG A 232 -3.60 -2.15 25.18
C ARG A 232 -3.94 -3.38 26.01
N SER A 233 -4.57 -4.42 25.45
CA SER A 233 -4.92 -5.69 26.12
C SER A 233 -3.75 -6.39 26.84
N ARG A 234 -2.49 -6.03 26.53
CA ARG A 234 -1.25 -6.48 27.19
C ARG A 234 -0.81 -5.63 28.39
N SER A 235 -1.56 -4.59 28.76
CA SER A 235 -1.31 -3.78 29.95
C SER A 235 -1.37 -4.63 31.22
N SER A 236 -0.38 -4.45 32.11
CA SER A 236 -0.32 -5.14 33.41
C SER A 236 -1.59 -4.93 34.25
N GLN A 237 -2.19 -3.73 34.15
CA GLN A 237 -3.45 -3.39 34.81
C GLN A 237 -4.62 -4.23 34.28
N LEU A 238 -4.73 -4.35 32.95
CA LEU A 238 -5.81 -5.14 32.32
C LEU A 238 -5.64 -6.64 32.58
N LEU A 239 -4.41 -7.14 32.69
CA LEU A 239 -4.14 -8.52 33.10
C LEU A 239 -4.61 -8.80 34.54
N LYS A 240 -4.36 -7.86 35.47
CA LYS A 240 -4.86 -7.97 36.85
C LYS A 240 -6.38 -7.99 36.91
N ILE A 241 -7.06 -7.09 36.19
CA ILE A 241 -8.54 -7.05 36.15
C ILE A 241 -9.09 -8.35 35.54
N LYS A 242 -8.44 -8.89 34.50
CA LYS A 242 -8.84 -10.18 33.91
C LYS A 242 -8.72 -11.32 34.93
N SER A 243 -7.59 -11.40 35.63
CA SER A 243 -7.38 -12.41 36.67
C SER A 243 -8.45 -12.30 37.77
N LEU A 244 -8.79 -11.10 38.21
CA LEU A 244 -9.86 -10.87 39.18
C LEU A 244 -11.23 -11.31 38.65
N SER A 245 -11.52 -11.12 37.35
CA SER A 245 -12.79 -11.58 36.76
C SER A 245 -12.94 -13.11 36.75
N GLU A 246 -11.82 -13.84 36.78
CA GLU A 246 -11.81 -15.30 36.81
C GLU A 246 -11.82 -15.86 38.23
N SER A 247 -11.31 -15.10 39.21
CA SER A 247 -11.15 -15.55 40.60
C SER A 247 -12.17 -14.97 41.59
N VAL A 248 -12.84 -13.87 41.26
CA VAL A 248 -13.74 -13.15 42.17
C VAL A 248 -15.18 -13.19 41.68
N VAL A 249 -16.09 -13.62 42.54
CA VAL A 249 -17.53 -13.61 42.30
C VAL A 249 -18.11 -12.28 42.81
N SER A 250 -19.17 -11.77 42.17
CA SER A 250 -19.86 -10.57 42.66
C SER A 250 -20.48 -10.82 44.05
N PRO A 251 -20.80 -9.76 44.82
CA PRO A 251 -21.56 -9.89 46.08
C PRO A 251 -22.92 -10.59 45.91
N THR A 252 -23.46 -10.62 44.69
CA THR A 252 -24.70 -11.32 44.33
C THR A 252 -24.49 -12.78 43.93
N GLY A 253 -23.27 -13.32 44.06
CA GLY A 253 -22.93 -14.70 43.73
C GLY A 253 -22.79 -14.99 42.23
N ARG A 254 -22.81 -13.97 41.36
CA ARG A 254 -22.69 -14.12 39.90
C ARG A 254 -21.25 -13.89 39.44
N LYS A 255 -20.78 -14.66 38.46
CA LYS A 255 -19.48 -14.39 37.83
C LYS A 255 -19.62 -13.18 36.92
N TRP A 256 -18.54 -12.44 36.71
CA TRP A 256 -18.48 -11.34 35.75
C TRP A 256 -17.32 -11.61 34.79
N PHE A 257 -17.46 -11.20 33.53
CA PHE A 257 -16.44 -11.44 32.52
C PHE A 257 -15.82 -10.12 32.10
N PHE A 258 -14.51 -10.00 32.24
CA PHE A 258 -13.77 -8.91 31.65
C PHE A 258 -13.22 -9.32 30.28
N GLU A 259 -13.70 -8.68 29.22
CA GLU A 259 -13.10 -8.78 27.88
C GLU A 259 -11.88 -7.84 27.80
N ARG A 260 -10.67 -8.39 27.63
CA ARG A 260 -9.47 -7.58 27.37
C ARG A 260 -9.36 -7.19 25.90
N SER A 261 -9.88 -8.02 25.02
CA SER A 261 -9.94 -7.80 23.57
C SER A 261 -11.35 -8.04 23.07
N LYS A 262 -11.81 -7.22 22.12
CA LYS A 262 -13.18 -7.31 21.61
C LYS A 262 -13.50 -8.71 21.11
N GLY A 263 -14.57 -9.31 21.63
CA GLY A 263 -15.06 -10.62 21.19
C GLY A 263 -14.38 -11.81 21.85
N GLU A 264 -13.59 -11.60 22.90
CA GLU A 264 -12.98 -12.66 23.71
C GLU A 264 -14.04 -13.60 24.31
N PHE A 265 -15.18 -13.07 24.79
CA PHE A 265 -16.28 -13.89 25.30
C PHE A 265 -16.95 -14.69 24.18
N ASN A 266 -17.18 -14.06 23.03
CA ASN A 266 -17.73 -14.74 21.86
C ASN A 266 -16.83 -15.89 21.38
N THR A 267 -15.53 -15.72 21.42
CA THR A 267 -14.56 -16.80 21.14
C THR A 267 -14.67 -17.90 22.18
N LYS A 268 -14.78 -17.57 23.47
CA LYS A 268 -15.01 -18.54 24.56
C LYS A 268 -16.30 -19.34 24.35
N LEU A 269 -17.38 -18.70 23.91
CA LEU A 269 -18.64 -19.38 23.57
C LEU A 269 -18.50 -20.30 22.35
N ARG A 270 -17.76 -19.90 21.31
CA ARG A 270 -17.51 -20.74 20.12
C ARG A 270 -16.70 -21.99 20.47
N ILE A 271 -15.64 -21.84 21.25
CA ILE A 271 -14.79 -22.95 21.70
C ILE A 271 -15.60 -23.97 22.52
N ALA A 272 -16.56 -23.49 23.32
CA ALA A 272 -17.37 -24.35 24.18
C ALA A 272 -18.47 -25.16 23.43
N GLY A 273 -18.73 -24.85 22.16
CA GLY A 273 -19.78 -25.49 21.36
C GLY A 273 -21.21 -25.23 21.87
N SER A 274 -22.22 -25.81 21.20
CA SER A 274 -23.64 -25.54 21.49
C SER A 274 -24.06 -25.91 22.92
N SER A 275 -23.55 -27.03 23.45
CA SER A 275 -23.83 -27.52 24.80
C SER A 275 -23.14 -26.68 25.89
N GLY A 276 -21.91 -26.19 25.64
CA GLY A 276 -21.18 -25.35 26.58
C GLY A 276 -21.62 -23.88 26.57
N LYS A 277 -22.14 -23.38 25.45
CA LYS A 277 -22.63 -22.01 25.29
C LYS A 277 -23.73 -21.66 26.30
N CYS A 278 -24.77 -22.49 26.41
CA CYS A 278 -25.89 -22.27 27.35
C CYS A 278 -25.42 -22.26 28.81
N ARG A 279 -24.42 -23.07 29.16
CA ARG A 279 -23.82 -23.07 30.50
C ARG A 279 -23.06 -21.77 30.78
N ILE A 280 -22.22 -21.34 29.85
CA ILE A 280 -21.40 -20.13 30.01
C ILE A 280 -22.28 -18.87 30.04
N GLU A 281 -23.31 -18.78 29.21
CA GLU A 281 -24.27 -17.65 29.23
C GLU A 281 -25.10 -17.59 30.53
N LYS A 282 -25.26 -18.70 31.25
CA LYS A 282 -25.88 -18.73 32.59
C LYS A 282 -24.89 -18.36 33.71
N GLU A 283 -23.62 -18.73 33.57
CA GLU A 283 -22.58 -18.43 34.55
C GLU A 283 -22.18 -16.94 34.54
N TYR A 284 -22.19 -16.29 33.37
CA TYR A 284 -21.84 -14.87 33.20
C TYR A 284 -23.08 -14.09 32.70
N PRO A 285 -23.64 -13.16 33.50
CA PRO A 285 -24.76 -12.33 33.09
C PRO A 285 -24.35 -11.37 31.96
N LYS A 286 -25.32 -11.01 31.11
CA LYS A 286 -25.16 -10.01 30.03
C LYS A 286 -25.09 -8.59 30.56
#